data_AF-X0X5V9-F1
#
_entry.id   AF-X0X5V9-F1
#
_cell.length_a   1.000
_cell.length_b   1.000
_cell.length_c   1.000
_cell.angle_alpha   90.00
_cell.angle_beta   90.00
_cell.angle_gamma   90.00
#
_symmetry.space_group_name_H-M   'P 1'
#
loop_
_entity.id
_entity.type
_entity.pdbx_description
1 polymer ?
#
loop_
_entity_poly.entity_id
_entity_poly.type
_entity_poly.pdbx_seq_one_letter_code
_entity_poly.pdbx_strand_id
1 'polypeptide(L)'
;MGVETTHPQYDRRAPQWVVMRDTSAGEDVIKEKGKEYLPMLGGQQEDQYQAYKMRAEYYNATGRTIDGLSGMVFRKPPQRVHPKGMDPFMEDVTLDGLEFQPFAEMVVEEVLTTARAGILVDFPVVPEGQVTRASAEAMGLQPFWHLFKAEAILNWKTSRIGTRTLLSEVRVMEEIEEPGE
;
A
#
# COMPACT_ATOMS: atom_id res chain seq x y z
N MET A 1 18.69 -18.65 1.81
CA MET A 1 18.18 -17.31 2.18
C MET A 1 16.97 -17.52 3.06
N GLY A 2 17.01 -17.07 4.31
CA GLY A 2 15.90 -17.18 5.24
C GLY A 2 14.68 -16.37 4.77
N VAL A 3 13.54 -16.58 5.40
CA VAL A 3 12.28 -15.86 5.09
C VAL A 3 12.48 -14.34 5.26
N GLU A 4 13.26 -13.94 6.28
CA GLU A 4 13.61 -12.55 6.64
C GLU A 4 14.55 -11.81 5.67
N THR A 5 15.01 -12.44 4.59
CA THR A 5 15.96 -11.76 3.67
C THR A 5 15.21 -10.77 2.78
N THR A 6 15.58 -9.49 2.83
CA THR A 6 15.06 -8.43 1.97
C THR A 6 15.77 -8.35 0.62
N HIS A 7 15.12 -7.77 -0.38
CA HIS A 7 15.74 -7.53 -1.69
C HIS A 7 16.63 -6.26 -1.65
N PRO A 8 17.78 -6.20 -2.35
CA PRO A 8 18.66 -5.02 -2.31
C PRO A 8 18.00 -3.69 -2.73
N GLN A 9 16.97 -3.75 -3.58
CA GLN A 9 16.17 -2.57 -3.92
C GLN A 9 15.21 -2.15 -2.80
N TYR A 10 14.72 -3.10 -1.99
CA TYR A 10 13.93 -2.80 -0.80
C TYR A 10 14.79 -2.00 0.17
N ASP A 11 15.99 -2.50 0.52
CA ASP A 11 16.88 -1.84 1.48
C ASP A 11 17.26 -0.42 1.05
N ARG A 12 17.45 -0.21 -0.25
CA ARG A 12 17.73 1.11 -0.82
C ARG A 12 16.56 2.09 -0.69
N ARG A 13 15.33 1.58 -0.80
CA ARG A 13 14.11 2.40 -0.87
C ARG A 13 13.44 2.58 0.48
N ALA A 14 13.60 1.64 1.41
CA ALA A 14 12.95 1.68 2.72
C ALA A 14 13.16 3.01 3.48
N PRO A 15 14.37 3.59 3.56
CA PRO A 15 14.53 4.90 4.20
C PRO A 15 13.79 6.03 3.47
N GLN A 16 13.67 5.95 2.14
CA GLN A 16 12.95 6.94 1.35
C GLN A 16 11.45 6.85 1.58
N TRP A 17 10.91 5.63 1.72
CA TRP A 17 9.51 5.42 2.03
C TRP A 17 9.14 6.03 3.38
N VAL A 18 9.96 5.85 4.41
CA VAL A 18 9.74 6.50 5.72
C VAL A 18 9.63 8.02 5.58
N VAL A 19 10.58 8.66 4.89
CA VAL A 19 10.53 10.11 4.67
C VAL A 19 9.28 10.52 3.88
N MET A 20 8.92 9.78 2.84
CA MET A 20 7.72 10.08 2.04
C MET A 20 6.43 9.96 2.85
N ARG A 21 6.31 8.94 3.71
CA ARG A 21 5.16 8.76 4.61
C ARG A 21 5.08 9.86 5.66
N ASP A 22 6.20 10.19 6.29
CA ASP A 22 6.24 11.24 7.32
C ASP A 22 5.89 12.60 6.73
N THR A 23 6.44 12.91 5.54
CA THR A 23 6.19 14.18 4.85
C THR A 23 4.80 14.27 4.24
N SER A 24 4.19 13.16 3.79
CA SER A 24 2.81 13.18 3.32
C SER A 24 1.82 13.33 4.49
N ALA A 25 2.07 12.67 5.62
CA ALA A 25 1.22 12.70 6.81
C ALA A 25 1.14 14.10 7.44
N GLY A 26 2.21 14.89 7.36
CA GLY A 26 2.18 16.32 7.64
C GLY A 26 2.87 16.75 8.93
N GLU A 27 2.51 17.96 9.39
CA GLU A 27 3.26 18.69 10.42
C GLU A 27 3.36 17.95 11.75
N ASP A 28 2.27 17.32 12.20
CA ASP A 28 2.22 16.64 13.49
C ASP A 28 3.22 15.47 13.55
N VAL A 29 3.27 14.63 12.51
CA VAL A 29 4.21 13.51 12.41
C VAL A 29 5.66 14.00 12.35
N ILE A 30 5.92 15.01 11.53
CA ILE A 30 7.26 15.62 11.40
C ILE A 30 7.73 16.18 12.74
N LYS A 31 6.85 16.89 13.47
CA LYS A 31 7.17 17.42 14.80
C LYS A 31 7.36 16.29 15.80
N GLU A 32 6.50 15.28 15.82
CA GLU A 32 6.59 14.15 16.75
C GLU A 32 7.96 13.47 16.69
N LYS A 33 8.45 13.21 15.47
CA LYS A 33 9.80 12.66 15.17
C LYS A 33 10.97 13.54 15.66
N GLY A 34 10.69 14.78 16.07
CA GLY A 34 11.58 15.59 16.90
C GLY A 34 12.95 15.79 16.26
N LYS A 35 14.01 15.30 16.91
CA LYS A 35 15.41 15.56 16.51
C LYS A 35 15.79 14.98 15.15
N GLU A 36 15.01 14.04 14.61
CA GLU A 36 15.22 13.49 13.26
C GLU A 36 15.00 14.55 12.17
N TYR A 37 13.89 15.31 12.25
CA TYR A 37 13.57 16.38 11.29
C TYR A 37 13.87 17.78 11.80
N LEU A 38 13.85 17.97 13.12
CA LEU A 38 14.07 19.23 13.82
C LEU A 38 15.25 19.05 14.78
N PRO A 39 16.49 18.96 14.25
CA PRO A 39 17.67 18.75 15.08
C PRO A 39 17.84 19.91 16.06
N MET A 40 18.27 19.57 17.27
CA MET A 40 18.51 20.52 18.34
C MET A 40 19.76 21.35 18.05
N LEU A 41 19.67 22.66 18.21
CA LEU A 41 20.80 23.57 17.98
C LEU A 41 21.83 23.43 19.11
N GLY A 42 23.11 23.63 18.79
CA GLY A 42 24.17 23.58 19.79
C GLY A 42 23.99 24.61 20.90
N GLY A 43 24.05 24.18 22.16
CA GLY A 43 23.88 25.05 23.33
C GLY A 43 22.42 25.37 23.70
N GLN A 44 21.45 24.81 22.98
CA GLN A 44 20.03 24.93 23.31
C GLN A 44 19.73 24.14 24.59
N GLN A 45 18.87 24.67 25.45
CA GLN A 45 18.29 23.93 26.58
C GLN A 45 17.00 23.22 26.15
N GLU A 46 16.52 22.25 26.94
CA GLU A 46 15.35 21.44 26.58
C GLU A 46 14.06 22.28 26.40
N ASP A 47 13.82 23.26 27.28
CA ASP A 47 12.70 24.20 27.19
C ASP A 47 12.76 25.04 25.90
N GLN A 48 13.97 25.50 25.55
CA GLN A 48 14.22 26.23 24.32
C GLN A 48 14.01 25.34 23.08
N TYR A 49 14.33 24.04 23.17
CA TYR A 49 14.11 23.07 22.11
C TYR A 49 12.62 22.80 21.89
N GLN A 50 11.86 22.56 22.96
CA GLN A 50 10.41 22.38 22.85
C GLN A 50 9.72 23.61 22.27
N ALA A 51 10.13 24.80 22.68
CA ALA A 51 9.62 26.05 22.14
C ALA A 51 9.97 26.22 20.64
N TYR A 52 11.16 25.78 20.21
CA TYR A 52 11.55 25.73 18.80
C TYR A 52 10.68 24.74 18.01
N LYS A 53 10.57 23.49 18.48
CA LYS A 53 9.75 22.45 17.84
C LYS A 53 8.29 22.88 17.69
N MET A 54 7.73 23.53 18.71
CA MET A 54 6.37 24.07 18.68
C MET A 54 6.17 25.10 17.56
N ARG A 55 7.12 26.03 17.41
CA ARG A 55 7.04 27.14 16.44
C ARG A 55 7.51 26.79 15.03
N ALA A 56 8.21 25.67 14.85
CA ALA A 56 8.65 25.25 13.53
C ALA A 56 7.44 25.09 12.60
N GLU A 57 7.47 25.73 11.44
CA GLU A 57 6.40 25.61 10.45
C GLU A 57 6.76 24.50 9.46
N TYR A 58 5.80 23.63 9.14
CA TYR A 58 5.97 22.61 8.12
C TYR A 58 5.06 22.91 6.92
N TYR A 59 5.67 23.24 5.79
CA TYR A 59 4.92 23.36 4.54
C TYR A 59 4.72 21.97 3.93
N ASN A 60 3.52 21.40 4.11
CA ASN A 60 3.15 20.08 3.57
C ASN A 60 2.97 20.12 2.04
N ALA A 61 4.05 20.34 1.30
CA ALA A 61 4.06 20.30 -0.16
C ALA A 61 3.78 18.89 -0.69
N THR A 62 4.34 17.87 -0.03
CA THR A 62 4.26 16.47 -0.47
C THR A 62 2.82 15.96 -0.45
N GLY A 63 2.14 16.03 0.70
CA GLY A 63 0.75 15.59 0.83
C GLY A 63 -0.17 16.34 -0.15
N ARG A 64 -0.06 17.66 -0.22
CA ARG A 64 -0.83 18.48 -1.17
C ARG A 64 -0.60 18.11 -2.63
N THR A 65 0.61 17.68 -2.98
CA THR A 65 0.94 17.22 -4.33
C THR A 65 0.33 15.86 -4.62
N ILE A 66 0.38 14.93 -3.65
CA ILE A 66 -0.25 13.60 -3.75
C ILE A 66 -1.76 13.76 -3.94
N ASP A 67 -2.41 14.55 -3.10
CA ASP A 67 -3.86 14.83 -3.19
C ASP A 67 -4.23 15.44 -4.56
N GLY A 68 -3.45 16.43 -5.00
CA GLY A 68 -3.67 17.11 -6.27
C GLY A 68 -3.50 16.17 -7.47
N LEU A 69 -2.45 15.34 -7.46
CA LEU A 69 -2.19 14.36 -8.52
C LEU A 69 -3.26 13.26 -8.53
N SER A 70 -3.63 12.73 -7.36
CA SER A 70 -4.69 11.73 -7.22
C SER A 70 -6.02 12.27 -7.77
N GLY A 71 -6.45 13.45 -7.30
CA GLY A 71 -7.67 14.10 -7.79
C GLY A 71 -7.65 14.41 -9.30
N MET A 72 -6.48 14.70 -9.87
CA MET A 72 -6.34 14.87 -11.33
C MET A 72 -6.48 13.54 -12.10
N VAL A 73 -5.92 12.44 -11.59
CA VAL A 73 -6.05 11.11 -12.20
C VAL A 73 -7.52 10.68 -12.22
N PHE A 74 -8.22 10.83 -11.09
CA PHE A 74 -9.62 10.41 -10.93
C PHE A 74 -10.65 11.48 -11.28
N ARG A 75 -10.21 12.60 -11.88
CA ARG A 75 -11.10 13.62 -12.44
C ARG A 75 -12.14 13.02 -13.39
N LYS A 76 -11.78 11.93 -14.08
CA LYS A 76 -12.70 11.08 -14.84
C LYS A 76 -12.70 9.70 -14.20
N PRO A 77 -13.88 9.08 -13.98
CA PRO A 77 -13.95 7.71 -13.52
C PRO A 77 -13.18 6.77 -14.45
N PRO A 78 -12.54 5.72 -13.91
CA PRO A 78 -11.80 4.76 -14.71
C PRO A 78 -12.72 4.03 -15.69
N GLN A 79 -12.28 3.91 -16.95
CA GLN A 79 -12.99 3.12 -17.94
C GLN A 79 -12.75 1.63 -17.69
N ARG A 80 -13.82 0.88 -17.46
CA ARG A 80 -13.77 -0.56 -17.18
C ARG A 80 -14.17 -1.34 -18.43
N VAL A 81 -13.33 -2.28 -18.84
CA VAL A 81 -13.60 -3.21 -19.95
C VAL A 81 -13.43 -4.63 -19.43
N HIS A 82 -14.55 -5.25 -19.09
CA HIS A 82 -14.61 -6.61 -18.56
C HIS A 82 -15.89 -7.33 -19.03
N PRO A 83 -15.93 -8.67 -19.01
CA PRO A 83 -17.15 -9.42 -19.28
C PRO A 83 -18.26 -9.05 -18.30
N LYS A 84 -19.52 -8.93 -18.76
CA LYS A 84 -20.70 -8.60 -17.91
C LYS A 84 -20.86 -9.49 -16.67
N GLY A 85 -20.37 -10.73 -16.73
CA GLY A 85 -20.39 -11.64 -15.58
C GLY A 85 -19.52 -11.19 -14.41
N MET A 86 -18.63 -10.21 -14.61
CA MET A 86 -17.75 -9.66 -13.58
C MET A 86 -18.26 -8.35 -12.96
N ASP A 87 -19.41 -7.83 -13.39
CA ASP A 87 -19.99 -6.60 -12.81
C ASP A 87 -20.13 -6.70 -11.28
N PRO A 88 -20.61 -7.82 -10.68
CA PRO A 88 -20.71 -7.94 -9.22
C PRO A 88 -19.36 -7.85 -8.49
N PHE A 89 -18.29 -8.39 -9.07
CA PHE A 89 -16.95 -8.34 -8.47
C PHE A 89 -16.36 -6.92 -8.46
N MET A 90 -16.89 -6.02 -9.27
CA MET A 90 -16.44 -4.63 -9.32
C MET A 90 -17.13 -3.75 -8.27
N GLU A 91 -18.24 -4.23 -7.71
CA GLU A 91 -18.98 -3.59 -6.61
C GLU A 91 -18.36 -3.93 -5.25
N ASP A 92 -17.66 -5.06 -5.13
CA ASP A 92 -16.87 -5.42 -3.96
C ASP A 92 -15.63 -6.22 -4.39
N VAL A 93 -14.49 -5.53 -4.46
CA VAL A 93 -13.22 -6.13 -4.91
C VAL A 93 -12.43 -6.77 -3.78
N THR A 94 -12.74 -6.51 -2.51
CA THR A 94 -11.94 -6.90 -1.33
C THR A 94 -12.65 -7.89 -0.40
N LEU A 95 -13.95 -8.16 -0.60
CA LEU A 95 -14.84 -8.91 0.32
C LEU A 95 -15.22 -8.17 1.61
N ASP A 96 -14.75 -6.94 1.79
CA ASP A 96 -15.11 -6.07 2.92
C ASP A 96 -15.95 -4.86 2.48
N GLY A 97 -16.40 -4.84 1.22
CA GLY A 97 -17.30 -3.83 0.68
C GLY A 97 -16.61 -2.66 -0.04
N LEU A 98 -15.34 -2.81 -0.44
CA LEU A 98 -14.64 -1.79 -1.19
C LEU A 98 -14.89 -1.94 -2.70
N GLU A 99 -15.50 -0.92 -3.31
CA GLU A 99 -15.70 -0.87 -4.76
C GLU A 99 -14.38 -0.69 -5.53
N PHE A 100 -14.38 -1.03 -6.83
CA PHE A 100 -13.20 -0.90 -7.69
C PHE A 100 -12.56 0.49 -7.72
N GLN A 101 -13.36 1.56 -7.80
CA GLN A 101 -12.83 2.91 -7.96
C GLN A 101 -12.10 3.40 -6.68
N PRO A 102 -12.71 3.34 -5.47
CA PRO A 102 -11.99 3.63 -4.22
C PRO A 102 -10.72 2.78 -4.05
N PHE A 103 -10.76 1.49 -4.39
CA PHE A 103 -9.55 0.65 -4.36
C PHE A 103 -8.47 1.17 -5.32
N ALA A 104 -8.85 1.55 -6.54
CA ALA A 104 -7.90 2.13 -7.50
C ALA A 104 -7.32 3.46 -7.01
N GLU A 105 -8.12 4.30 -6.33
CA GLU A 105 -7.67 5.54 -5.70
C GLU A 105 -6.59 5.26 -4.63
N MET A 106 -6.83 4.28 -3.75
CA MET A 106 -5.85 3.85 -2.75
C MET A 106 -4.54 3.36 -3.40
N VAL A 107 -4.63 2.55 -4.46
CA VAL A 107 -3.44 2.06 -5.18
C VAL A 107 -2.65 3.21 -5.79
N VAL A 108 -3.31 4.18 -6.41
CA VAL A 108 -2.64 5.33 -7.02
C VAL A 108 -1.98 6.21 -5.95
N GLU A 109 -2.64 6.44 -4.82
CA GLU A 109 -2.07 7.19 -3.71
C GLU A 109 -0.81 6.50 -3.15
N GLU A 110 -0.85 5.18 -2.98
CA GLU A 110 0.29 4.37 -2.57
C GLU A 110 1.46 4.48 -3.56
N VAL A 111 1.18 4.41 -4.86
CA VAL A 111 2.18 4.58 -5.93
C VAL A 111 2.73 6.00 -5.96
N LEU A 112 1.91 7.03 -5.78
CA LEU A 112 2.37 8.42 -5.71
C LEU A 112 3.26 8.68 -4.49
N THR A 113 2.99 8.00 -3.37
CA THR A 113 3.72 8.17 -2.11
C THR A 113 5.04 7.40 -2.12
N THR A 114 5.03 6.12 -2.47
CA THR A 114 6.19 5.21 -2.29
C THR A 114 6.79 4.70 -3.61
N ALA A 115 6.24 5.11 -4.75
CA ALA A 115 6.57 4.63 -6.09
C ALA A 115 6.35 3.11 -6.29
N ARG A 116 5.62 2.45 -5.38
CA ARG A 116 5.39 1.01 -5.42
C ARG A 116 4.13 0.62 -4.64
N ALA A 117 3.30 -0.22 -5.24
CA ALA A 117 2.23 -0.93 -4.56
C ALA A 117 2.15 -2.36 -5.12
N GLY A 118 1.66 -3.30 -4.34
CA GLY A 118 1.38 -4.67 -4.74
C GLY A 118 -0.11 -4.95 -4.65
N ILE A 119 -0.64 -5.72 -5.61
CA ILE A 119 -2.01 -6.22 -5.53
C ILE A 119 -1.92 -7.73 -5.62
N LEU A 120 -2.37 -8.41 -4.57
CA LEU A 120 -2.59 -9.85 -4.59
C LEU A 120 -4.04 -10.08 -5.00
N VAL A 121 -4.24 -10.88 -6.04
CA VAL A 121 -5.57 -11.36 -6.43
C VAL A 121 -5.63 -12.82 -6.05
N ASP A 122 -6.52 -13.16 -5.12
CA ASP A 122 -6.71 -14.52 -4.64
C ASP A 122 -8.17 -14.92 -4.77
N PHE A 123 -8.46 -16.21 -4.60
CA PHE A 123 -9.81 -16.75 -4.64
C PHE A 123 -9.96 -17.86 -3.59
N PRO A 124 -11.14 -17.96 -2.95
CA PRO A 124 -11.37 -18.98 -1.93
C PRO A 124 -11.31 -20.39 -2.54
N VAL A 125 -10.84 -21.35 -1.73
CA VAL A 125 -10.73 -22.76 -2.14
C VAL A 125 -12.12 -23.31 -2.44
N VAL A 126 -12.30 -23.79 -3.67
CA VAL A 126 -13.53 -24.41 -4.12
C VAL A 126 -13.60 -25.85 -3.58
N PRO A 127 -14.64 -26.25 -2.83
CA PRO A 127 -14.80 -27.63 -2.39
C PRO A 127 -14.80 -28.61 -3.57
N GLU A 128 -14.21 -29.80 -3.40
CA GLU A 128 -14.18 -30.82 -4.45
C GLU A 128 -15.60 -31.23 -4.87
N GLY A 129 -15.96 -30.97 -6.13
CA GLY A 129 -17.26 -31.27 -6.71
C GLY A 129 -17.62 -30.37 -7.89
N GLN A 130 -18.68 -30.69 -8.63
CA GLN A 130 -19.23 -29.79 -9.64
C GLN A 130 -19.92 -28.61 -8.95
N VAL A 131 -19.17 -27.54 -8.70
CA VAL A 131 -19.74 -26.28 -8.23
C VAL A 131 -20.37 -25.58 -9.43
N THR A 132 -21.70 -25.52 -9.44
CA THR A 132 -22.43 -24.69 -10.41
C THR A 132 -22.23 -23.22 -10.07
N ARG A 133 -22.36 -22.32 -11.05
CA ARG A 133 -22.24 -20.88 -10.84
C ARG A 133 -23.17 -20.37 -9.72
N ALA A 134 -24.40 -20.88 -9.67
CA ALA A 134 -25.36 -20.55 -8.61
C ALA A 134 -24.92 -21.04 -7.22
N SER A 135 -24.26 -22.21 -7.14
CA SER A 135 -23.71 -22.74 -5.89
C SER A 135 -22.50 -21.92 -5.42
N ALA A 136 -21.62 -21.51 -6.34
CA ALA A 136 -20.49 -20.63 -6.04
C ALA A 136 -20.93 -19.25 -5.52
N GLU A 137 -21.92 -18.64 -6.19
CA GLU A 137 -22.49 -17.35 -5.77
C GLU A 137 -23.18 -17.46 -4.40
N ALA A 138 -23.91 -18.55 -4.13
CA ALA A 138 -24.54 -18.79 -2.81
C ALA A 138 -23.52 -19.04 -1.68
N MET A 139 -22.32 -19.52 -2.02
CA MET A 139 -21.22 -19.74 -1.07
C MET A 139 -20.29 -18.52 -0.96
N GLY A 140 -20.56 -17.42 -1.67
CA GLY A 140 -19.70 -16.23 -1.66
C GLY A 140 -18.31 -16.47 -2.27
N LEU A 141 -18.16 -17.48 -3.14
CA LEU A 141 -16.89 -17.81 -3.78
C LEU A 141 -16.59 -16.80 -4.88
N GLN A 142 -15.94 -15.69 -4.52
CA GLN A 142 -15.49 -14.67 -5.46
C GLN A 142 -14.00 -14.34 -5.29
N PRO A 143 -13.29 -13.98 -6.39
CA PRO A 143 -11.95 -13.47 -6.29
C PRO A 143 -11.93 -12.15 -5.52
N PHE A 144 -10.85 -11.92 -4.78
CA PHE A 144 -10.67 -10.71 -4.00
C PHE A 144 -9.26 -10.17 -4.13
N TRP A 145 -9.13 -8.87 -3.93
CA TRP A 145 -7.92 -8.11 -4.12
C TRP A 145 -7.43 -7.62 -2.77
N HIS A 146 -6.15 -7.83 -2.50
CA HIS A 146 -5.50 -7.31 -1.31
C HIS A 146 -4.36 -6.38 -1.72
N LEU A 147 -4.39 -5.15 -1.19
CA LEU A 147 -3.39 -4.13 -1.44
C LEU A 147 -2.23 -4.27 -0.45
N PHE A 148 -1.06 -4.66 -0.97
CA PHE A 148 0.19 -4.61 -0.23
C PHE A 148 0.88 -3.27 -0.42
N LYS A 149 1.15 -2.60 0.70
CA LYS A 149 2.03 -1.42 0.74
C LYS A 149 3.46 -1.79 0.35
N ALA A 150 4.25 -0.82 -0.12
CA ALA A 150 5.63 -1.06 -0.55
C ALA A 150 6.50 -1.74 0.53
N GLU A 151 6.29 -1.33 1.78
CA GLU A 151 6.99 -1.79 2.98
C GLU A 151 6.70 -3.26 3.28
N ALA A 152 5.52 -3.78 2.90
CA ALA A 152 5.17 -5.17 3.10
C ALA A 152 5.81 -6.10 2.04
N ILE A 153 6.35 -5.57 0.94
CA ILE A 153 6.91 -6.36 -0.17
C ILE A 153 8.42 -6.53 0.01
N LEU A 154 8.80 -7.49 0.85
CA LEU A 154 10.16 -7.67 1.35
C LEU A 154 11.15 -8.13 0.28
N ASN A 155 10.76 -9.10 -0.54
CA ASN A 155 11.67 -9.70 -1.53
C ASN A 155 10.94 -10.18 -2.78
N TRP A 156 11.66 -10.26 -3.89
CA TRP A 156 11.16 -10.85 -5.12
C TRP A 156 12.29 -11.43 -5.95
N LYS A 157 11.97 -12.45 -6.74
CA LYS A 157 12.91 -13.05 -7.69
C LYS A 157 12.30 -13.06 -9.07
N THR A 158 13.18 -12.94 -10.05
CA THR A 158 12.84 -13.14 -11.44
C THR A 158 13.56 -14.36 -11.95
N SER A 159 12.86 -15.21 -12.70
CA SER A 159 13.43 -16.38 -13.36
C SER A 159 13.13 -16.32 -14.84
N ARG A 160 14.03 -16.92 -15.63
CA ARG A 160 13.83 -17.04 -17.07
C ARG A 160 12.92 -18.24 -17.34
N ILE A 161 11.69 -17.97 -17.78
CA ILE A 161 10.72 -18.98 -18.17
C ILE A 161 10.59 -18.88 -19.70
N GLY A 162 11.20 -19.82 -20.42
CA GLY A 162 11.36 -19.76 -21.87
C GLY A 162 12.28 -18.60 -22.31
N THR A 163 11.75 -17.67 -23.11
CA THR A 163 12.50 -16.51 -23.63
C THR A 163 12.33 -15.24 -22.81
N ARG A 164 11.46 -15.24 -21.79
CA ARG A 164 11.12 -14.05 -20.99
C ARG A 164 11.61 -14.19 -19.55
N THR A 165 12.07 -13.08 -18.99
CA THR A 165 12.32 -12.95 -17.56
C THR A 165 11.00 -12.56 -16.89
N LEU A 166 10.50 -13.44 -16.03
CA LEU A 166 9.24 -13.25 -15.32
C LEU A 166 9.47 -13.28 -13.82
N LEU A 167 8.59 -12.61 -13.07
CA LEU A 167 8.52 -12.70 -11.62
C LEU A 167 8.16 -14.14 -11.24
N SER A 168 8.98 -14.77 -10.39
CA SER A 168 8.83 -16.19 -10.00
C SER A 168 8.56 -16.39 -8.52
N GLU A 169 8.93 -15.43 -7.67
CA GLU A 169 8.71 -15.46 -6.24
C GLU A 169 8.50 -14.02 -5.77
N VAL A 170 7.53 -13.82 -4.89
CA VAL A 170 7.35 -12.59 -4.11
C VAL A 170 7.21 -13.00 -2.65
N ARG A 171 7.86 -12.27 -1.76
CA ARG A 171 7.73 -12.42 -0.32
C ARG A 171 7.08 -11.17 0.22
N VAL A 172 5.98 -11.39 0.92
CA VAL A 172 5.22 -10.35 1.58
C VAL A 172 5.19 -10.60 3.08
N MET A 173 5.07 -9.52 3.84
CA MET A 173 4.78 -9.54 5.26
C MET A 173 3.28 -9.28 5.44
N GLU A 174 2.64 -10.07 6.29
CA GLU A 174 1.23 -9.91 6.67
C GLU A 174 1.15 -9.94 8.20
N GLU A 175 0.30 -9.08 8.75
CA GLU A 175 -0.02 -9.07 10.18
C GLU A 175 -1.34 -9.79 10.37
N ILE A 176 -1.32 -10.84 11.19
CA ILE A 176 -2.50 -11.63 11.53
C ILE A 176 -2.83 -11.39 13.00
N GLU A 177 -4.07 -10.98 13.27
CA GLU A 177 -4.60 -11.06 14.62
C GLU A 177 -4.87 -12.54 14.91
N GLU A 178 -4.12 -13.13 15.85
CA GLU A 178 -4.48 -14.44 16.36
C GLU A 178 -5.83 -14.30 17.09
N PRO A 179 -6.86 -15.11 16.76
CA PRO A 179 -8.10 -15.12 17.51
C PRO A 179 -7.76 -15.54 18.95
N GLY A 180 -7.73 -14.57 19.86
CA GLY A 180 -7.38 -14.77 21.26
C GLY A 180 -8.42 -15.63 22.00
N GLU A 181 -7.92 -16.39 22.98
CA GLU A 181 -8.66 -17.08 24.04
C GLU A 181 -9.76 -16.24 24.71
#